data_AF-A0A7Y5MSU6-F1
#
_entry.id   AF-A0A7Y5MSU6-F1
#
_cell.length_a   1.000
_cell.length_b   1.000
_cell.length_c   1.000
_cell.angle_alpha   90.00
_cell.angle_beta   90.00
_cell.angle_gamma   90.00
#
_symmetry.space_group_name_H-M   'P 1'
#
loop_
_entity.id
_entity.type
_entity.pdbx_description
1 polymer ?
#
loop_
_entity_poly.entity_id
_entity_poly.type
_entity_poly.pdbx_seq_one_letter_code
_entity_poly.pdbx_strand_id
1 'polypeptide(L)'
;MTAVVKINIDELDNNFVEHLKREFAHASLEIRVHDQEDAASAFAEGDFWNLIELLDWSEEEDDAKVVEPVIQALERLPLAHIYRFADLLSEKLWYLDTKQHAQVFLDDPEEEGYLSVDDFLYARCAVVANGREYYEAVLADPSRMPVDFTFEPLLFVAMTAYQRKTGKQFIALPAFNYETYSNKKGWE
;
A
#
# COMPACT_ATOMS: atom_id res chain seq x y z
N MET A 1 15.84 -41.27 -3.26
CA MET A 1 16.19 -40.56 -2.02
C MET A 1 15.59 -39.17 -2.16
N THR A 2 14.73 -38.74 -1.24
CA THR A 2 14.04 -37.45 -1.36
C THR A 2 14.82 -36.39 -0.60
N ALA A 3 15.28 -35.35 -1.29
CA ALA A 3 15.86 -34.17 -0.66
C ALA A 3 14.75 -33.17 -0.34
N VAL A 4 14.80 -32.56 0.85
CA VAL A 4 13.89 -31.49 1.26
C VAL A 4 14.67 -30.20 1.34
N VAL A 5 14.35 -29.25 0.47
CA VAL A 5 14.91 -27.90 0.48
C VAL A 5 13.84 -26.96 1.03
N LYS A 6 14.14 -26.30 2.15
CA LYS A 6 13.26 -25.29 2.76
C LYS A 6 13.88 -23.92 2.52
N ILE A 7 13.13 -23.03 1.90
CA ILE A 7 13.51 -21.63 1.66
C ILE A 7 12.32 -20.72 1.90
N ASN A 8 12.62 -19.44 2.19
CA ASN A 8 11.60 -18.41 2.20
C ASN A 8 11.23 -18.01 0.77
N ILE A 9 9.99 -17.57 0.56
CA ILE A 9 9.54 -17.12 -0.77
C ILE A 9 10.39 -15.94 -1.29
N ASP A 10 10.88 -15.10 -0.39
CA ASP A 10 11.75 -13.95 -0.67
C ASP A 10 13.11 -14.37 -1.25
N GLU A 11 13.56 -15.60 -1.00
CA GLU A 11 14.83 -16.15 -1.48
C GLU A 11 14.66 -16.90 -2.81
N LEU A 12 13.43 -17.12 -3.27
CA LEU A 12 13.15 -17.78 -4.53
C LEU A 12 13.41 -16.82 -5.71
N ASP A 13 14.64 -16.82 -6.19
CA ASP A 13 15.07 -16.03 -7.34
C ASP A 13 15.59 -16.90 -8.50
N ASN A 14 16.01 -16.24 -9.59
CA ASN A 14 16.56 -16.93 -10.75
C ASN A 14 17.85 -17.69 -10.41
N ASN A 15 18.68 -17.16 -9.51
CA ASN A 15 19.93 -17.79 -9.13
C ASN A 15 19.69 -19.09 -8.36
N PHE A 16 18.74 -19.08 -7.45
CA PHE A 16 18.31 -20.24 -6.69
C PHE A 16 17.72 -21.31 -7.61
N VAL A 17 16.86 -20.93 -8.56
CA VAL A 17 16.33 -21.85 -9.57
C VAL A 17 17.45 -22.46 -10.42
N GLU A 18 18.43 -21.66 -10.85
CA GLU A 18 19.59 -22.17 -11.59
C GLU A 18 20.49 -23.08 -10.74
N HIS A 19 20.59 -22.83 -9.44
CA HIS A 19 21.29 -23.71 -8.51
C HIS A 19 20.57 -25.07 -8.39
N LEU A 20 19.25 -25.06 -8.21
CA LEU A 20 18.44 -26.29 -8.16
C LEU A 20 18.59 -27.13 -9.44
N LYS A 21 18.58 -26.48 -10.62
CA LYS A 21 18.77 -27.18 -11.90
C LYS A 21 20.13 -27.88 -12.01
N ARG A 22 21.19 -27.29 -11.45
CA ARG A 22 22.55 -27.87 -11.48
C ARG A 22 22.69 -29.02 -10.50
N GLU A 23 22.19 -28.85 -9.28
CA GLU A 23 22.38 -29.83 -8.21
C GLU A 23 21.42 -31.03 -8.35
N PHE A 24 20.21 -30.80 -8.86
CA PHE A 24 19.15 -31.81 -8.97
C PHE A 24 18.72 -32.05 -10.42
N ALA A 25 19.66 -32.07 -11.36
CA ALA A 25 19.43 -32.11 -12.82
C ALA A 25 18.52 -33.26 -13.32
N HIS A 26 18.38 -34.34 -12.56
CA HIS A 26 17.56 -35.51 -12.90
C HIS A 26 16.36 -35.72 -11.95
N ALA A 27 16.11 -34.78 -11.05
CA ALA A 27 15.02 -34.87 -10.09
C ALA A 27 13.73 -34.21 -10.61
N SER A 28 12.59 -34.65 -10.09
CA SER A 28 11.33 -33.92 -10.16
C SER A 28 11.14 -33.09 -8.89
N LEU A 29 10.73 -31.83 -9.03
CA LEU A 29 10.50 -30.93 -7.90
C LEU A 29 9.00 -30.91 -7.51
N GLU A 30 8.72 -30.98 -6.21
CA GLU A 30 7.41 -30.68 -5.63
C GLU A 30 7.56 -29.41 -4.77
N ILE A 31 6.75 -28.39 -5.05
CA ILE A 31 6.71 -27.15 -4.26
C ILE A 31 5.49 -27.20 -3.36
N ARG A 32 5.71 -27.18 -2.05
CA ARG A 32 4.65 -27.01 -1.05
C ARG A 32 4.71 -25.59 -0.53
N VAL A 33 3.71 -24.79 -0.85
CA VAL A 33 3.52 -23.48 -0.23
C VAL A 33 2.82 -23.72 1.10
N HIS A 34 3.51 -23.39 2.18
CA HIS A 34 2.93 -23.35 3.51
C HIS A 34 2.59 -21.90 3.79
N ASP A 35 1.32 -21.59 4.05
CA ASP A 35 0.98 -20.32 4.67
C ASP A 35 1.70 -20.29 6.02
N GLN A 36 2.75 -19.47 6.10
CA GLN A 36 3.23 -19.04 7.40
C GLN A 36 2.19 -18.03 7.88
N GLU A 37 1.18 -18.52 8.59
CA GLU A 37 0.13 -17.70 9.20
C GLU A 37 0.73 -16.48 9.92
N ASP A 38 1.97 -16.57 10.41
CA ASP A 38 2.66 -15.52 11.18
C ASP A 38 3.28 -14.36 10.38
N ALA A 39 3.74 -14.50 9.14
CA ALA A 39 4.55 -13.43 8.54
C ALA A 39 3.70 -12.24 8.06
N ALA A 40 2.63 -12.47 7.32
CA ALA A 40 1.73 -11.39 6.90
C ALA A 40 0.80 -10.92 8.05
N SER A 41 0.44 -11.80 8.98
CA SER A 41 -0.41 -11.44 10.13
C SER A 41 0.34 -10.71 11.24
N ALA A 42 1.67 -10.86 11.31
CA ALA A 42 2.52 -10.09 12.22
C ALA A 42 2.58 -8.60 11.85
N PHE A 43 2.27 -8.23 10.60
CA PHE A 43 2.14 -6.83 10.19
C PHE A 43 0.69 -6.39 10.39
N ALA A 44 0.42 -5.83 11.56
CA ALA A 44 -0.89 -5.35 11.96
C ALA A 44 -1.14 -3.90 11.49
N GLU A 45 -2.38 -3.45 11.64
CA GLU A 45 -2.74 -2.05 11.35
C GLU A 45 -1.90 -1.05 12.16
N GLY A 46 -1.49 -1.39 13.39
CA GLY A 46 -0.59 -0.54 14.17
C GLY A 46 0.77 -0.32 13.50
N ASP A 47 1.32 -1.36 12.87
CA ASP A 47 2.60 -1.25 12.16
C ASP A 47 2.48 -0.40 10.89
N PHE A 48 1.33 -0.46 10.21
CA PHE A 48 1.02 0.44 9.10
C PHE A 48 1.07 1.90 9.55
N TRP A 49 0.37 2.25 10.64
CA TRP A 49 0.37 3.63 11.15
C TRP A 49 1.75 4.06 11.65
N ASN A 50 2.50 3.19 12.33
CA ASN A 50 3.89 3.47 12.72
C ASN A 50 4.79 3.79 11.52
N LEU A 51 4.56 3.16 10.35
CA LEU A 51 5.28 3.49 9.13
C LEU A 51 4.82 4.82 8.54
N ILE A 52 3.52 5.13 8.56
CA ILE A 52 3.00 6.43 8.12
C ILE A 52 3.58 7.58 8.95
N GLU A 53 3.77 7.38 10.26
CA GLU A 53 4.41 8.36 11.16
C GLU A 53 5.86 8.69 10.79
N LEU A 54 6.51 7.89 9.93
CA LEU A 54 7.86 8.17 9.44
C LEU A 54 7.89 9.20 8.29
N LEU A 55 6.74 9.61 7.74
CA LEU A 55 6.69 10.65 6.71
C LEU A 55 7.38 11.93 7.22
N ASP A 56 8.37 12.42 6.47
CA ASP A 56 9.17 13.58 6.87
C ASP A 56 8.57 14.87 6.33
N TRP A 57 7.55 15.37 7.03
CA TRP A 57 6.91 16.64 6.69
C TRP A 57 7.82 17.86 6.85
N SER A 58 9.05 17.72 7.37
CA SER A 58 10.02 18.83 7.33
C SER A 58 10.59 19.07 5.92
N GLU A 59 10.38 18.13 5.00
CA GLU A 59 10.76 18.22 3.58
C GLU A 59 9.54 18.42 2.67
N GLU A 60 8.48 19.11 3.14
CA GLU A 60 7.20 19.34 2.42
C GLU A 60 7.33 19.98 1.02
N GLU A 61 8.47 20.60 0.70
CA GLU A 61 8.76 21.14 -0.63
C GLU A 61 9.16 20.05 -1.66
N ASP A 62 9.44 18.82 -1.22
CA ASP A 62 9.84 17.69 -2.05
C ASP A 62 9.19 16.39 -1.54
N ASP A 63 8.00 16.13 -2.06
CA ASP A 63 7.22 14.90 -1.85
C ASP A 63 8.03 13.61 -1.89
N ALA A 64 9.05 13.51 -2.76
CA ALA A 64 9.88 12.32 -2.86
C ALA A 64 10.74 12.11 -1.60
N LYS A 65 11.15 13.19 -0.94
CA LYS A 65 11.86 13.13 0.34
C LYS A 65 10.91 12.86 1.51
N VAL A 66 9.69 13.41 1.47
CA VAL A 66 8.68 13.15 2.51
C VAL A 66 8.42 11.65 2.67
N VAL A 67 8.28 10.91 1.56
CA VAL A 67 8.01 9.46 1.59
C VAL A 67 9.23 8.57 1.78
N GLU A 68 10.44 9.10 1.58
CA GLU A 68 11.68 8.32 1.57
C GLU A 68 11.92 7.51 2.86
N PRO A 69 11.70 8.04 4.08
CA PRO A 69 11.89 7.26 5.30
C PRO A 69 10.97 6.05 5.39
N VAL A 70 9.72 6.19 4.94
CA VAL A 70 8.73 5.09 4.89
C VAL A 70 9.20 4.01 3.94
N ILE A 71 9.66 4.40 2.75
CA ILE A 71 10.18 3.48 1.72
C ILE A 71 11.40 2.72 2.25
N GLN A 72 12.36 3.40 2.88
CA GLN A 72 13.56 2.79 3.46
C GLN A 72 13.25 1.83 4.61
N ALA A 73 12.24 2.15 5.42
CA ALA A 73 11.79 1.25 6.47
C ALA A 73 11.12 0.00 5.87
N LEU A 74 10.22 0.20 4.91
CA LEU A 74 9.42 -0.86 4.32
C LEU A 74 10.26 -1.84 3.47
N GLU A 75 11.27 -1.37 2.72
CA GLU A 75 12.15 -2.25 1.90
C GLU A 75 13.00 -3.23 2.74
N ARG A 76 13.22 -2.91 4.01
CA ARG A 76 13.98 -3.74 4.96
C ARG A 76 13.12 -4.83 5.61
N LEU A 77 11.79 -4.71 5.54
CA LEU A 77 10.85 -5.71 6.06
C LEU A 77 10.72 -6.92 5.11
N PRO A 78 10.18 -8.07 5.57
CA PRO A 78 9.84 -9.20 4.71
C PRO A 78 8.91 -8.80 3.56
N LEU A 79 8.96 -9.50 2.40
CA LEU A 79 8.11 -9.15 1.25
C LEU A 79 6.62 -9.14 1.62
N ALA A 80 6.19 -10.09 2.44
CA ALA A 80 4.82 -10.17 2.92
C ALA A 80 4.32 -8.86 3.57
N HIS A 81 5.20 -8.12 4.25
CA HIS A 81 4.84 -6.84 4.88
C HIS A 81 4.67 -5.72 3.86
N ILE A 82 5.41 -5.73 2.75
CA ILE A 82 5.21 -4.76 1.65
C ILE A 82 3.83 -4.95 1.02
N TYR A 83 3.44 -6.21 0.74
CA TYR A 83 2.10 -6.53 0.25
C TYR A 83 1.03 -6.14 1.29
N ARG A 84 1.26 -6.47 2.57
CA ARG A 84 0.30 -6.15 3.63
C ARG A 84 0.12 -4.64 3.84
N PHE A 85 1.19 -3.86 3.72
CA PHE A 85 1.14 -2.39 3.71
C PHE A 85 0.27 -1.88 2.56
N ALA A 86 0.47 -2.41 1.34
CA ALA A 86 -0.35 -2.03 0.18
C ALA A 86 -1.83 -2.37 0.38
N ASP A 87 -2.13 -3.54 0.95
CA ASP A 87 -3.51 -3.94 1.27
C ASP A 87 -4.16 -3.00 2.29
N LEU A 88 -3.46 -2.69 3.39
CA LEU A 88 -3.96 -1.78 4.42
C LEU A 88 -4.17 -0.37 3.87
N LEU A 89 -3.23 0.15 3.06
CA LEU A 89 -3.41 1.44 2.38
C LEU A 89 -4.66 1.42 1.50
N SER A 90 -4.81 0.38 0.67
CA SER A 90 -5.97 0.25 -0.21
C SER A 90 -7.29 0.21 0.54
N GLU A 91 -7.33 -0.49 1.68
CA GLU A 91 -8.48 -0.57 2.56
C GLU A 91 -8.84 0.82 3.11
N LYS A 92 -7.85 1.57 3.62
CA LYS A 92 -8.09 2.89 4.22
C LYS A 92 -8.65 3.87 3.19
N LEU A 93 -8.07 3.89 1.99
CA LEU A 93 -8.52 4.72 0.88
C LEU A 93 -9.94 4.32 0.40
N TRP A 94 -10.24 3.02 0.37
CA TRP A 94 -11.54 2.51 -0.04
C TRP A 94 -12.66 2.90 0.94
N TYR A 95 -12.40 2.90 2.25
CA TYR A 95 -13.39 3.35 3.24
C TYR A 95 -13.71 4.85 3.15
N LEU A 96 -12.76 5.66 2.66
CA LEU A 96 -12.98 7.08 2.39
C LEU A 96 -13.64 7.34 1.02
N ASP A 97 -13.71 6.34 0.13
CA ASP A 97 -14.37 6.44 -1.17
C ASP A 97 -15.90 6.43 -1.02
N THR A 98 -16.49 7.51 -0.52
CA THR A 98 -17.95 7.60 -0.38
C THR A 98 -18.47 8.93 -0.88
N LYS A 99 -19.75 8.94 -1.28
CA LYS A 99 -20.44 10.16 -1.70
C LYS A 99 -20.42 11.25 -0.62
N GLN A 100 -20.52 10.86 0.65
CA GLN A 100 -20.50 11.81 1.78
C GLN A 100 -19.14 12.51 1.90
N HIS A 101 -18.04 11.78 1.72
CA HIS A 101 -16.70 12.36 1.76
C HIS A 101 -16.38 13.19 0.52
N ALA A 102 -16.92 12.81 -0.64
CA ALA A 102 -16.78 13.58 -1.88
C ALA A 102 -17.64 14.85 -1.91
N GLN A 103 -18.63 14.97 -1.02
CA GLN A 103 -19.60 16.06 -1.04
C GLN A 103 -18.95 17.44 -0.92
N VAL A 104 -17.86 17.57 -0.15
CA VAL A 104 -17.14 18.84 0.00
C VAL A 104 -16.56 19.38 -1.32
N PHE A 105 -16.21 18.49 -2.25
CA PHE A 105 -15.74 18.86 -3.60
C PHE A 105 -16.92 19.19 -4.52
N LEU A 106 -18.02 18.46 -4.38
CA LEU A 106 -19.23 18.68 -5.18
C LEU A 106 -19.97 19.97 -4.80
N ASP A 107 -19.83 20.41 -3.56
CA ASP A 107 -20.41 21.65 -3.05
C ASP A 107 -19.56 22.89 -3.38
N ASP A 108 -18.39 22.70 -3.98
CA ASP A 108 -17.54 23.81 -4.41
C ASP A 108 -18.24 24.59 -5.54
N PRO A 109 -18.57 25.88 -5.31
CA PRO A 109 -19.24 26.71 -6.31
C PRO A 109 -18.39 26.98 -7.56
N GLU A 110 -17.06 26.81 -7.50
CA GLU A 110 -16.17 26.99 -8.64
C GLU A 110 -16.13 25.75 -9.55
N GLU A 111 -16.39 24.55 -9.00
CA GLU A 111 -16.31 23.27 -9.71
C GLU A 111 -17.65 22.80 -10.31
N GLU A 112 -18.73 23.58 -10.16
CA GLU A 112 -20.07 23.30 -10.74
C GLU A 112 -20.58 21.85 -10.48
N GLY A 113 -20.21 21.24 -9.36
CA GLY A 113 -20.58 19.86 -9.02
C GLY A 113 -19.82 18.78 -9.80
N TYR A 114 -18.68 19.12 -10.40
CA TYR A 114 -17.72 18.18 -10.94
C TYR A 114 -16.87 17.58 -9.82
N LEU A 115 -16.61 16.26 -9.91
CA LEU A 115 -15.65 15.58 -9.04
C LEU A 115 -14.51 15.05 -9.89
N SER A 116 -13.33 15.63 -9.73
CA SER A 116 -12.09 15.07 -10.23
C SER A 116 -11.78 13.77 -9.48
N VAL A 117 -11.69 12.67 -10.22
CA VAL A 117 -11.45 11.33 -9.65
C VAL A 117 -10.06 11.21 -9.03
N ASP A 118 -9.08 11.91 -9.60
CA ASP A 118 -7.69 11.92 -9.15
C ASP A 118 -7.54 12.82 -7.92
N ASP A 119 -8.07 14.05 -7.95
CA ASP A 119 -7.95 14.97 -6.81
C ASP A 119 -8.63 14.40 -5.57
N PHE A 120 -9.79 13.75 -5.71
CA PHE A 120 -10.44 13.08 -4.59
C PHE A 120 -9.65 11.88 -4.08
N LEU A 121 -9.00 11.11 -4.95
CA LEU A 121 -8.10 10.03 -4.53
C LEU A 121 -6.89 10.60 -3.77
N TYR A 122 -6.29 11.68 -4.25
CA TYR A 122 -5.09 12.25 -3.66
C TYR A 122 -5.40 12.99 -2.35
N ALA A 123 -6.59 13.58 -2.21
CA ALA A 123 -7.09 14.08 -0.93
C ALA A 123 -7.26 12.95 0.09
N ARG A 124 -7.82 11.79 -0.31
CA ARG A 124 -7.88 10.60 0.55
C ARG A 124 -6.48 10.10 0.94
N CYS A 125 -5.51 10.18 0.04
CA CYS A 125 -4.11 9.88 0.36
C CYS A 125 -3.55 10.85 1.40
N ALA A 126 -3.81 12.15 1.26
CA ALA A 126 -3.45 13.17 2.24
C ALA A 126 -4.06 12.90 3.62
N VAL A 127 -5.33 12.45 3.68
CA VAL A 127 -5.98 12.06 4.95
C VAL A 127 -5.23 10.93 5.64
N VAL A 128 -4.85 9.89 4.90
CA VAL A 128 -4.07 8.77 5.45
C VAL A 128 -2.66 9.23 5.85
N ALA A 129 -2.01 10.05 5.02
CA ALA A 129 -0.65 10.55 5.26
C ALA A 129 -0.53 11.45 6.51
N ASN A 130 -1.61 12.13 6.89
CA ASN A 130 -1.69 12.91 8.15
C ASN A 130 -1.84 12.04 9.40
N GLY A 131 -1.80 10.71 9.24
CA GLY A 131 -1.75 9.76 10.34
C GLY A 131 -3.11 9.35 10.87
N ARG A 132 -3.04 8.43 11.84
CA ARG A 132 -4.19 7.66 12.31
C ARG A 132 -5.31 8.53 12.88
N GLU A 133 -4.98 9.48 13.74
CA GLU A 133 -5.98 10.31 14.42
C GLU A 133 -6.77 11.17 13.43
N TYR A 134 -6.09 11.73 12.43
CA TYR A 134 -6.74 12.53 11.40
C TYR A 134 -7.61 11.66 10.48
N TYR A 135 -7.09 10.49 10.08
CA TYR A 135 -7.86 9.49 9.32
C TYR A 135 -9.15 9.09 10.04
N GLU A 136 -9.07 8.69 11.30
CA GLU A 136 -10.24 8.26 12.09
C GLU A 136 -11.24 9.41 12.24
N ALA A 137 -10.76 10.65 12.37
CA ALA A 137 -11.60 11.81 12.51
C ALA A 137 -12.34 12.20 11.22
N VAL A 138 -11.69 12.08 10.05
CA VAL A 138 -12.34 12.30 8.74
C VAL A 138 -13.31 11.15 8.43
N LEU A 139 -12.93 9.91 8.74
CA LEU A 139 -13.79 8.74 8.55
C LEU A 139 -15.10 8.86 9.36
N ALA A 140 -15.03 9.43 10.57
CA ALA A 140 -16.19 9.66 11.42
C ALA A 140 -17.03 10.88 11.00
N ASP A 141 -16.41 11.88 10.39
CA ASP A 141 -17.04 13.13 9.96
C ASP A 141 -16.57 13.51 8.54
N PRO A 142 -17.32 13.09 7.51
CA PRO A 142 -16.97 13.32 6.11
C PRO A 142 -16.79 14.79 5.72
N SER A 143 -17.39 15.72 6.47
CA SER A 143 -17.25 17.17 6.22
C SER A 143 -15.83 17.69 6.48
N ARG A 144 -14.98 16.88 7.13
CA ARG A 144 -13.58 17.21 7.42
C ARG A 144 -12.61 16.81 6.32
N MET A 145 -13.09 16.22 5.22
CA MET A 145 -12.25 15.86 4.07
C MET A 145 -11.56 17.14 3.54
N PRO A 146 -10.23 17.15 3.37
CA PRO A 146 -9.51 18.31 2.87
C PRO A 146 -9.78 18.50 1.37
N VAL A 147 -10.03 19.75 0.96
CA VAL A 147 -10.20 20.13 -0.45
C VAL A 147 -8.94 20.76 -1.05
N ASP A 148 -8.13 21.43 -0.22
CA ASP A 148 -6.94 22.18 -0.66
C ASP A 148 -5.61 21.42 -0.48
N PHE A 149 -5.68 20.16 -0.05
CA PHE A 149 -4.48 19.39 0.31
C PHE A 149 -4.56 17.95 -0.20
N THR A 150 -3.54 17.55 -0.96
CA THR A 150 -3.43 16.25 -1.62
C THR A 150 -2.05 15.65 -1.37
N PHE A 151 -1.94 14.32 -1.48
CA PHE A 151 -0.65 13.63 -1.31
C PHE A 151 -0.60 12.33 -2.13
N GLU A 152 -0.58 12.47 -3.46
CA GLU A 152 -0.40 11.36 -4.42
C GLU A 152 0.79 10.41 -4.11
N PRO A 153 1.98 10.89 -3.67
CA PRO A 153 3.17 10.05 -3.51
C PRO A 153 2.98 8.79 -2.65
N LEU A 154 2.03 8.82 -1.72
CA LEU A 154 1.70 7.68 -0.86
C LEU A 154 1.34 6.42 -1.65
N LEU A 155 0.69 6.56 -2.82
CA LEU A 155 0.31 5.43 -3.68
C LEU A 155 1.51 4.63 -4.20
N PHE A 156 2.68 5.28 -4.29
CA PHE A 156 3.89 4.69 -4.87
C PHE A 156 4.84 4.08 -3.82
N VAL A 157 4.57 4.23 -2.52
CA VAL A 157 5.46 3.79 -1.44
C VAL A 157 5.74 2.28 -1.51
N ALA A 158 4.70 1.46 -1.56
CA ALA A 158 4.84 0.00 -1.61
C ALA A 158 5.54 -0.47 -2.90
N MET A 159 5.17 0.13 -4.04
CA MET A 159 5.78 -0.15 -5.33
C MET A 159 7.27 0.14 -5.33
N THR A 160 7.66 1.30 -4.79
CA THR A 160 9.05 1.74 -4.73
C THR A 160 9.87 0.86 -3.78
N ALA A 161 9.35 0.57 -2.58
CA ALA A 161 10.00 -0.32 -1.63
C ALA A 161 10.21 -1.73 -2.21
N TYR A 162 9.19 -2.28 -2.88
CA TYR A 162 9.30 -3.57 -3.56
C TYR A 162 10.37 -3.55 -4.66
N GLN A 163 10.37 -2.51 -5.50
CA GLN A 163 11.33 -2.40 -6.59
C GLN A 163 12.76 -2.26 -6.08
N ARG A 164 13.00 -1.48 -5.03
CA ARG A 164 14.33 -1.37 -4.41
C ARG A 164 14.79 -2.68 -3.78
N LYS A 165 13.89 -3.39 -3.11
CA LYS A 165 14.19 -4.69 -2.46
C LYS A 165 14.49 -5.80 -3.46
N THR A 166 13.73 -5.89 -4.55
CA THR A 166 13.72 -7.06 -5.45
C THR A 166 14.35 -6.82 -6.82
N GLY A 167 14.52 -5.54 -7.21
CA GLY A 167 14.87 -5.15 -8.57
C GLY A 167 13.76 -5.37 -9.60
N LYS A 168 12.54 -5.75 -9.19
CA LYS A 168 11.41 -6.07 -10.07
C LYS A 168 10.29 -5.04 -9.95
N GLN A 169 9.46 -4.93 -10.97
CA GLN A 169 8.23 -4.13 -10.89
C GLN A 169 7.24 -4.79 -9.93
N PHE A 170 6.58 -3.97 -9.11
CA PHE A 170 5.52 -4.43 -8.22
C PHE A 170 4.25 -4.68 -9.03
N ILE A 171 3.85 -5.94 -9.16
CA ILE A 171 2.60 -6.34 -9.79
C ILE A 171 1.72 -6.92 -8.69
N ALA A 172 1.16 -6.04 -7.87
CA ALA A 172 0.18 -6.40 -6.85
C ALA A 172 -1.20 -5.93 -7.30
N LEU A 173 -2.21 -6.77 -7.10
CA LEU A 173 -3.59 -6.32 -7.07
C LEU A 173 -3.89 -6.01 -5.61
N PRO A 174 -4.15 -4.74 -5.24
CA PRO A 174 -4.48 -4.39 -3.87
C PRO A 174 -5.75 -5.14 -3.43
N ALA A 175 -5.84 -5.48 -2.14
CA ALA A 175 -7.03 -6.14 -1.57
C ALA A 175 -8.33 -5.38 -1.85
N PHE A 176 -8.27 -4.05 -1.90
CA PHE A 176 -9.37 -3.18 -2.27
C PHE A 176 -9.01 -2.34 -3.50
N ASN A 177 -9.96 -2.19 -4.43
CA ASN A 177 -9.80 -1.21 -5.50
C ASN A 177 -10.04 0.19 -4.91
N TYR A 178 -8.97 0.96 -4.70
CA TYR A 178 -9.05 2.29 -4.07
C TYR A 178 -9.45 3.41 -5.03
N GLU A 179 -9.55 3.13 -6.34
CA GLU A 179 -9.96 4.11 -7.36
C GLU A 179 -11.33 4.70 -7.04
N THR A 180 -11.51 5.99 -7.30
CA THR A 180 -12.76 6.71 -7.01
C THR A 180 -13.97 6.00 -7.64
N TYR A 181 -15.08 5.91 -6.91
CA TYR A 181 -16.30 5.15 -7.24
C TYR A 181 -16.19 3.62 -7.13
N SER A 182 -15.12 3.06 -6.61
CA SER A 182 -14.95 1.60 -6.48
C SER A 182 -15.68 1.02 -5.28
N ASN A 183 -15.86 1.77 -4.20
CA ASN A 183 -16.74 1.42 -3.09
C ASN A 183 -18.21 1.64 -3.47
N LYS A 184 -18.75 0.78 -4.33
CA LYS A 184 -20.11 0.94 -4.88
C LYS A 184 -21.16 1.22 -3.80
N LYS A 185 -21.04 0.59 -2.64
CA LYS A 185 -21.94 0.77 -1.50
C LYS A 185 -21.80 2.13 -0.81
N GLY A 186 -20.61 2.71 -0.80
CA GLY A 186 -20.35 4.08 -0.31
C GLY A 186 -20.90 5.18 -1.22
N TRP A 187 -21.30 4.83 -2.45
CA TRP A 187 -21.83 5.74 -3.46
C TRP A 187 -23.33 5.56 -3.74
N GLU A 188 -23.98 4.60 -3.07
CA GLU A 188 -25.44 4.44 -3.02
C GLU A 188 -26.09 5.48 -2.09
#